data_AF-Q09BJ1-F1
#
_entry.id   AF-Q09BJ1-F1
#
_cell.length_a   1.000
_cell.length_b   1.000
_cell.length_c   1.000
_cell.angle_alpha   90.00
_cell.angle_beta   90.00
_cell.angle_gamma   90.00
#
_symmetry.space_group_name_H-M   'P 1'
#
loop_
_entity.id
_entity.type
_entity.pdbx_description
1 polymer ?
#
loop_
_entity_poly.entity_id
_entity_poly.type
_entity_poly.pdbx_seq_one_letter_code
_entity_poly.pdbx_strand_id
1 'polypeptide(L)'
;MTTEIDWGPIRALGQRVIERGEPLELTDEVRALLQRSAEEVALAPEDAQNALRSIPTATTLLGEIRRRIREGSAQLGAATLRAYDLRDDGDLDSACRQMEEVLAVEVVPLYREHAEAMLREMTQLKSVASSGQVDPKLSDRAQAPILLHRVQQGHPLELNEGMRAFLRRSASDAGMSEAETEEALAIPERAGTLLGQIMQRLRDASDRLESAMYRMTELQDAGDVEGARQQIRDWLAVEVVPRFRRAAEEQLTYLDSLPPAP
;
A
#
# COMPACT_ATOMS: atom_id res chain seq x y z
N MET A 1 -14.38 -11.64 13.11
CA MET A 1 -13.60 -12.45 12.16
C MET A 1 -14.27 -12.30 10.82
N THR A 2 -13.78 -11.39 9.98
CA THR A 2 -14.21 -11.27 8.59
C THR A 2 -13.58 -12.43 7.84
N THR A 3 -14.41 -13.32 7.29
CA THR A 3 -13.97 -14.33 6.32
C THR A 3 -13.30 -13.56 5.18
N GLU A 4 -12.05 -13.88 4.87
CA GLU A 4 -11.30 -13.22 3.79
C GLU A 4 -12.07 -13.42 2.48
N ILE A 5 -12.43 -12.30 1.83
CA ILE A 5 -13.25 -12.31 0.63
C ILE A 5 -12.38 -12.79 -0.54
N ASP A 6 -12.69 -13.96 -1.09
CA ASP A 6 -12.02 -14.50 -2.28
C ASP A 6 -12.80 -14.17 -3.56
N TRP A 7 -12.31 -13.17 -4.28
CA TRP A 7 -12.81 -12.79 -5.61
C TRP A 7 -12.12 -13.53 -6.78
N GLY A 8 -11.16 -14.42 -6.53
CA GLY A 8 -10.50 -15.20 -7.57
C GLY A 8 -11.48 -15.97 -8.46
N PRO A 9 -12.41 -16.76 -7.89
CA PRO A 9 -13.39 -17.54 -8.66
C PRO A 9 -14.30 -16.68 -9.55
N ILE A 10 -14.82 -15.56 -9.04
CA ILE A 10 -15.72 -14.69 -9.81
C ILE A 10 -14.96 -13.93 -10.91
N ARG A 11 -13.70 -13.55 -10.67
CA ARG A 11 -12.82 -12.97 -11.70
C ARG A 11 -12.53 -13.97 -12.81
N ALA A 12 -12.23 -15.23 -12.46
CA ALA A 12 -11.99 -16.29 -13.42
C ALA A 12 -13.23 -16.61 -14.27
N LEU A 13 -14.41 -16.68 -13.66
CA LEU A 13 -15.67 -16.86 -14.38
C LEU A 13 -15.92 -15.69 -15.34
N GLY A 14 -15.72 -14.47 -14.86
CA GLY A 14 -15.79 -13.26 -15.66
C GLY A 14 -14.89 -13.27 -16.89
N GLN A 15 -13.62 -13.62 -16.70
CA GLN A 15 -12.63 -13.72 -17.78
C GLN A 15 -13.12 -14.66 -18.89
N ARG A 16 -13.67 -15.82 -18.52
CA ARG A 16 -14.16 -16.81 -19.46
C ARG A 16 -15.41 -16.32 -20.20
N VAL A 17 -16.42 -15.88 -19.48
CA VAL A 17 -17.74 -15.57 -20.06
C VAL A 17 -17.75 -14.24 -20.80
N ILE A 18 -17.21 -13.19 -20.20
CA ILE A 18 -17.34 -11.82 -20.73
C ILE A 18 -16.20 -11.50 -21.70
N GLU A 19 -14.97 -11.90 -21.39
CA GLU A 19 -13.82 -11.51 -22.22
C GLU A 19 -13.51 -12.53 -23.32
N ARG A 20 -13.66 -13.83 -23.03
CA ARG A 20 -13.46 -14.89 -24.02
C ARG A 20 -14.74 -15.32 -24.73
N GLY A 21 -15.91 -14.82 -24.31
CA GLY A 21 -17.20 -15.12 -24.92
C GLY A 21 -17.67 -16.56 -24.71
N GLU A 22 -17.16 -17.25 -23.70
CA GLU A 22 -17.64 -18.61 -23.37
C GLU A 22 -19.11 -18.56 -22.89
N PRO A 23 -19.95 -19.55 -23.27
CA PRO A 23 -21.31 -19.63 -22.75
C PRO A 23 -21.35 -19.73 -21.23
N LEU A 24 -22.20 -18.94 -20.59
CA LEU A 24 -22.46 -19.06 -19.15
C LEU A 24 -23.39 -20.24 -18.88
N GLU A 25 -22.90 -21.20 -18.10
CA GLU A 25 -23.70 -22.32 -17.59
C GLU A 25 -24.17 -22.02 -16.16
N LEU A 26 -25.48 -22.02 -15.93
CA LEU A 26 -26.08 -21.74 -14.62
C LEU A 26 -26.25 -23.00 -13.78
N THR A 27 -25.14 -23.64 -13.45
CA THR A 27 -25.10 -24.72 -12.45
C THR A 27 -25.38 -24.17 -11.05
N ASP A 28 -25.67 -25.06 -10.10
CA ASP A 28 -25.93 -24.67 -8.71
C ASP A 28 -24.70 -23.97 -8.09
N GLU A 29 -23.49 -24.40 -8.45
CA GLU A 29 -22.24 -23.78 -8.01
C GLU A 29 -22.07 -22.36 -8.58
N VAL A 30 -22.36 -22.17 -9.87
CA VAL A 30 -22.27 -20.84 -10.51
C VAL A 30 -23.33 -19.90 -9.94
N ARG A 31 -24.54 -20.39 -9.67
CA ARG A 31 -25.60 -19.62 -9.01
C ARG A 31 -25.18 -19.20 -7.60
N ALA A 32 -24.64 -20.13 -6.82
CA ALA A 32 -24.14 -19.84 -5.48
C ALA A 32 -22.99 -18.83 -5.48
N LEU A 33 -22.04 -18.97 -6.43
CA LEU A 33 -20.95 -18.02 -6.62
C LEU A 33 -21.46 -16.62 -6.96
N LEU A 34 -22.34 -16.50 -7.95
CA LEU A 34 -22.91 -15.21 -8.35
C LEU A 34 -23.72 -14.55 -7.23
N GLN A 35 -24.50 -15.34 -6.48
CA GLN A 35 -25.30 -14.82 -5.38
C GLN A 35 -24.42 -14.32 -4.23
N ARG A 36 -23.41 -15.10 -3.82
CA ARG A 36 -22.46 -14.69 -2.79
C ARG A 36 -21.69 -13.44 -3.21
N SER A 37 -21.15 -13.42 -4.44
CA SER A 37 -20.40 -12.26 -4.91
C SER A 37 -21.27 -11.02 -5.13
N ALA A 38 -22.56 -11.17 -5.41
CA ALA A 38 -23.50 -10.05 -5.45
C ALA A 38 -23.65 -9.40 -4.06
N GLU A 39 -23.78 -10.20 -3.00
CA GLU A 39 -23.82 -9.73 -1.62
C GLU A 39 -22.53 -9.01 -1.23
N GLU A 40 -21.37 -9.59 -1.57
CA GLU A 40 -20.03 -9.01 -1.32
C GLU A 40 -19.84 -7.62 -1.96
N VAL A 41 -20.56 -7.31 -3.05
CA VAL A 41 -20.52 -6.00 -3.73
C VAL A 41 -21.76 -5.13 -3.47
N ALA A 42 -22.53 -5.45 -2.43
CA ALA A 42 -23.75 -4.75 -2.02
C ALA A 42 -24.80 -4.62 -3.15
N LEU A 43 -25.03 -5.70 -3.89
CA LEU A 43 -26.22 -5.86 -4.71
C LEU A 43 -27.33 -6.49 -3.88
N ALA A 44 -28.57 -6.08 -4.10
CA ALA A 44 -29.71 -6.58 -3.34
C ALA A 44 -29.90 -8.10 -3.60
N PRO A 45 -30.14 -8.91 -2.56
CA PRO A 45 -30.37 -10.35 -2.73
C PRO A 45 -31.52 -10.67 -3.69
N GLU A 46 -32.57 -9.86 -3.68
CA GLU A 46 -33.73 -10.00 -4.57
C GLU A 46 -33.36 -9.77 -6.04
N ASP A 47 -32.56 -8.75 -6.32
CA ASP A 47 -32.09 -8.45 -7.68
C ASP A 47 -31.17 -9.56 -8.19
N ALA A 48 -30.28 -10.08 -7.34
CA ALA A 48 -29.43 -11.21 -7.67
C ALA A 48 -30.27 -12.46 -7.98
N GLN A 49 -31.24 -12.81 -7.13
CA GLN A 49 -32.14 -13.95 -7.36
C GLN A 49 -32.95 -13.80 -8.65
N ASN A 50 -33.47 -12.60 -8.92
CA ASN A 50 -34.20 -12.31 -10.15
C ASN A 50 -33.29 -12.45 -11.38
N ALA A 51 -32.06 -11.95 -11.30
CA ALA A 51 -31.09 -12.04 -12.39
C ALA A 51 -30.66 -13.49 -12.67
N LEU A 52 -30.65 -14.37 -11.67
CA LEU A 52 -30.32 -15.79 -11.85
C LEU A 52 -31.41 -16.61 -12.57
N ARG A 53 -32.57 -16.03 -12.90
CA ARG A 53 -33.66 -16.76 -13.60
C ARG A 53 -33.35 -17.11 -15.04
N SER A 54 -32.40 -16.42 -15.68
CA SER A 54 -32.04 -16.66 -17.08
C SER A 54 -30.56 -16.40 -17.33
N ILE A 55 -30.01 -17.07 -18.35
CA ILE A 55 -28.60 -16.89 -18.75
C ILE A 55 -28.29 -15.42 -19.11
N PRO A 56 -29.10 -14.71 -19.93
CA PRO A 56 -28.84 -13.31 -20.25
C PRO A 56 -28.77 -12.42 -19.00
N THR A 57 -29.75 -12.54 -18.09
CA THR A 57 -29.80 -11.71 -16.88
C THR A 57 -28.69 -12.06 -15.89
N ALA A 58 -28.28 -13.33 -15.80
CA ALA A 58 -27.17 -13.75 -14.96
C ALA A 58 -25.82 -13.28 -15.52
N THR A 59 -25.69 -13.19 -16.84
CA THR A 59 -24.52 -12.62 -17.50
C THR A 59 -24.40 -11.13 -17.20
N THR A 60 -25.53 -10.40 -17.19
CA THR A 60 -25.57 -8.99 -16.75
C THR A 60 -25.15 -8.85 -15.28
N LEU A 61 -25.64 -9.71 -14.40
CA LEU A 61 -25.24 -9.72 -12.98
C LEU A 61 -23.73 -9.94 -12.83
N LEU A 62 -23.17 -10.92 -13.53
CA LEU A 62 -21.72 -11.17 -13.55
C LEU A 62 -20.95 -9.91 -13.99
N GLY A 63 -21.42 -9.22 -15.03
CA GLY A 63 -20.83 -7.98 -15.51
C GLY A 63 -20.84 -6.88 -14.44
N GLU A 64 -21.97 -6.69 -13.75
CA GLU A 64 -22.11 -5.68 -12.71
C GLU A 64 -21.22 -5.97 -11.49
N ILE A 65 -21.14 -7.22 -11.04
CA ILE A 65 -20.25 -7.64 -9.94
C ILE A 65 -18.79 -7.30 -10.29
N ARG A 66 -18.33 -7.69 -11.48
CA ARG A 66 -16.97 -7.40 -11.93
C ARG A 66 -16.71 -5.91 -12.04
N ARG A 67 -17.68 -5.17 -12.56
CA ARG A 67 -17.60 -3.71 -12.71
C ARG A 67 -17.36 -3.06 -11.35
N ARG A 68 -18.18 -3.36 -10.34
CA ARG A 68 -18.03 -2.83 -8.98
C ARG A 68 -16.70 -3.20 -8.34
N ILE A 69 -16.26 -4.45 -8.45
CA ILE A 69 -14.96 -4.89 -7.93
C ILE A 69 -13.83 -4.06 -8.57
N ARG A 70 -13.81 -3.96 -9.91
CA ARG A 70 -12.75 -3.27 -10.64
C ARG A 70 -12.74 -1.77 -10.35
N GLU A 71 -13.90 -1.13 -10.46
CA GLU A 71 -14.01 0.33 -10.30
C GLU A 71 -13.75 0.75 -8.86
N GLY A 72 -14.31 0.05 -7.87
CA GLY A 72 -14.03 0.34 -6.46
C GLY A 72 -12.56 0.12 -6.10
N SER A 73 -11.93 -0.95 -6.61
CA SER A 73 -10.49 -1.17 -6.40
C SER A 73 -9.65 -0.04 -7.00
N ALA A 74 -9.99 0.40 -8.22
CA ALA A 74 -9.25 1.45 -8.92
C ALA A 74 -9.42 2.81 -8.22
N GLN A 75 -10.66 3.14 -7.83
CA GLN A 75 -10.96 4.38 -7.12
C GLN A 75 -10.29 4.43 -5.75
N LEU A 76 -10.43 3.38 -4.94
CA LEU A 76 -9.79 3.29 -3.64
C LEU A 76 -8.26 3.35 -3.78
N GLY A 77 -7.67 2.58 -4.70
CA GLY A 77 -6.23 2.57 -4.93
C GLY A 77 -5.69 3.96 -5.30
N ALA A 78 -6.35 4.66 -6.22
CA ALA A 78 -5.95 6.00 -6.62
C ALA A 78 -6.08 7.02 -5.48
N ALA A 79 -7.18 6.98 -4.72
CA ALA A 79 -7.39 7.87 -3.59
C ALA A 79 -6.40 7.61 -2.45
N THR A 80 -6.05 6.35 -2.21
CA THR A 80 -5.04 5.95 -1.22
C THR A 80 -3.66 6.48 -1.54
N LEU A 81 -3.21 6.36 -2.79
CA LEU A 81 -1.92 6.91 -3.20
C LEU A 81 -1.86 8.43 -2.94
N ARG A 82 -2.89 9.17 -3.39
CA ARG A 82 -2.97 10.62 -3.15
C ARG A 82 -3.02 10.98 -1.66
N ALA A 83 -3.76 10.22 -0.86
CA ALA A 83 -3.85 10.46 0.58
C ALA A 83 -2.50 10.25 1.27
N TYR A 84 -1.69 9.29 0.82
CA TYR A 84 -0.33 9.11 1.33
C TYR A 84 0.62 10.22 0.91
N ASP A 85 0.55 10.70 -0.34
CA ASP A 85 1.35 11.83 -0.78
C ASP A 85 1.02 13.09 0.06
N LEU A 86 -0.28 13.39 0.22
CA LEU A 86 -0.77 14.49 1.05
C LEU A 86 -0.35 14.36 2.52
N ARG A 87 -0.42 13.14 3.09
CA ARG A 87 0.07 12.85 4.44
C ARG A 87 1.56 13.16 4.56
N ASP A 88 2.36 12.70 3.60
CA ASP A 88 3.81 12.84 3.65
C ASP A 88 4.25 14.31 3.48
N ASP A 89 3.42 15.12 2.80
CA ASP A 89 3.53 16.58 2.73
C ASP A 89 2.99 17.32 3.98
N GLY A 90 2.31 16.60 4.89
CA GLY A 90 1.72 17.15 6.12
C GLY A 90 0.28 17.66 5.99
N ASP A 91 -0.33 17.62 4.81
CA ASP A 91 -1.72 18.03 4.56
C ASP A 91 -2.72 16.90 4.91
N LEU A 92 -2.85 16.66 6.21
CA LEU A 92 -3.76 15.64 6.75
C LEU A 92 -5.25 15.97 6.52
N ASP A 93 -5.61 17.25 6.39
CA ASP A 93 -6.99 17.65 6.11
C ASP A 93 -7.41 17.24 4.70
N SER A 94 -6.57 17.51 3.70
CA SER A 94 -6.83 17.05 2.34
C SER A 94 -6.70 15.53 2.21
N ALA A 95 -5.79 14.88 2.95
CA ALA A 95 -5.69 13.42 2.99
C ALA A 95 -6.99 12.78 3.53
N CYS A 96 -7.56 13.30 4.62
CA CYS A 96 -8.87 12.86 5.12
C CYS A 96 -9.97 13.06 4.07
N ARG A 97 -9.99 14.21 3.40
CA ARG A 97 -10.99 14.52 2.36
C ARG A 97 -10.99 13.50 1.22
N GLN A 98 -9.83 13.00 0.81
CA GLN A 98 -9.77 11.94 -0.21
C GLN A 98 -10.55 10.69 0.21
N MET A 99 -10.50 10.30 1.48
CA MET A 99 -11.26 9.15 1.98
C MET A 99 -12.73 9.43 2.18
N GLU A 100 -13.09 10.64 2.61
CA GLU A 100 -14.48 11.08 2.68
C GLU A 100 -15.15 11.06 1.29
N GLU A 101 -14.44 11.51 0.25
CA GLU A 101 -14.90 11.47 -1.14
C GLU A 101 -15.13 10.04 -1.64
N VAL A 102 -14.25 9.09 -1.30
CA VAL A 102 -14.46 7.66 -1.58
C VAL A 102 -15.70 7.15 -0.85
N LEU A 103 -15.82 7.42 0.45
CA LEU A 103 -16.95 6.95 1.27
C LEU A 103 -18.30 7.53 0.86
N ALA A 104 -18.32 8.68 0.19
CA ALA A 104 -19.54 9.30 -0.33
C ALA A 104 -20.17 8.52 -1.50
N VAL A 105 -19.35 7.79 -2.28
CA VAL A 105 -19.82 7.12 -3.52
C VAL A 105 -19.64 5.61 -3.50
N GLU A 106 -18.69 5.09 -2.71
CA GLU A 106 -18.40 3.67 -2.66
C GLU A 106 -19.51 2.90 -1.92
N VAL A 107 -19.97 1.82 -2.53
CA VAL A 107 -21.06 0.97 -2.04
C VAL A 107 -20.57 -0.42 -1.60
N VAL A 108 -19.43 -0.87 -2.11
CA VAL A 108 -18.84 -2.18 -1.78
C VAL A 108 -18.32 -2.15 -0.34
N PRO A 109 -18.86 -2.97 0.58
CA PRO A 109 -18.55 -2.90 2.00
C PRO A 109 -17.05 -3.02 2.32
N LEU A 110 -16.35 -3.91 1.63
CA LEU A 110 -14.90 -4.10 1.82
C LEU A 110 -14.11 -2.82 1.55
N TYR A 111 -14.41 -2.12 0.45
CA TYR A 111 -13.70 -0.90 0.09
C TYR A 111 -14.05 0.27 1.01
N ARG A 112 -15.30 0.34 1.48
CA ARG A 112 -15.70 1.29 2.52
C ARG A 112 -14.93 1.05 3.82
N GLU A 113 -14.83 -0.20 4.27
CA GLU A 113 -14.10 -0.57 5.48
C GLU A 113 -12.63 -0.12 5.41
N HIS A 114 -11.97 -0.33 4.26
CA HIS A 114 -10.60 0.13 4.04
C HIS A 114 -10.49 1.66 4.07
N ALA A 115 -11.38 2.38 3.39
CA ALA A 115 -11.38 3.85 3.40
C ALA A 115 -11.64 4.41 4.81
N GLU A 116 -12.56 3.81 5.58
CA GLU A 116 -12.82 4.18 6.97
C GLU A 116 -11.61 3.90 7.87
N ALA A 117 -10.92 2.78 7.68
CA ALA A 117 -9.71 2.45 8.44
C ALA A 117 -8.62 3.50 8.22
N MET A 118 -8.39 3.88 6.96
CA MET A 118 -7.40 4.91 6.64
C MET A 118 -7.82 6.29 7.14
N LEU A 119 -9.11 6.66 7.05
CA LEU A 119 -9.61 7.92 7.63
C LEU A 119 -9.37 7.99 9.15
N ARG A 120 -9.57 6.86 9.86
CA ARG A 120 -9.25 6.76 11.29
C ARG A 120 -7.75 6.92 11.55
N GLU A 121 -6.89 6.31 10.75
CA GLU A 121 -5.44 6.46 10.83
C GLU A 121 -5.02 7.92 10.65
N MET A 122 -5.51 8.60 9.61
CA MET A 122 -5.20 10.02 9.35
C MET A 122 -5.70 10.92 10.49
N THR A 123 -6.86 10.61 11.05
CA THR A 123 -7.38 11.33 12.23
C THR A 123 -6.47 11.18 13.46
N GLN A 124 -5.92 9.99 13.69
CA GLN A 124 -4.93 9.78 14.75
C GLN A 124 -3.62 10.52 14.45
N LEU A 125 -3.17 10.55 13.19
CA LEU A 125 -2.00 11.33 12.79
C LEU A 125 -2.19 12.83 13.03
N LYS A 126 -3.41 13.38 12.94
CA LYS A 126 -3.68 14.78 13.32
C LYS A 126 -3.45 15.03 14.82
N SER A 127 -3.73 14.03 15.66
CA SER A 127 -3.40 14.07 17.09
C SER A 127 -1.88 14.06 17.30
N VAL A 128 -1.14 13.24 16.56
CA VAL A 128 0.34 13.24 16.57
C VAL A 128 0.89 14.61 16.13
N ALA A 129 0.36 15.16 15.03
CA ALA A 129 0.77 16.46 14.49
C ALA A 129 0.59 17.60 15.49
N SER A 130 -0.55 17.62 16.20
CA SER A 130 -0.91 18.67 17.16
C SER A 130 -0.21 18.52 18.51
N SER A 131 -0.10 17.30 19.03
CA SER A 131 0.53 17.03 20.33
C SER A 131 2.06 16.96 20.27
N GLY A 132 2.62 16.58 19.12
CA GLY A 132 4.03 16.22 18.99
C GLY A 132 4.39 14.91 19.70
N GLN A 133 3.39 14.13 20.12
CA GLN A 133 3.56 12.85 20.81
C GLN A 133 3.31 11.69 19.86
N VAL A 134 4.12 10.64 19.99
CA VAL A 134 3.98 9.42 19.19
C VAL A 134 2.78 8.59 19.67
N ASP A 135 2.02 8.04 18.73
CA ASP A 135 0.97 7.06 19.01
C ASP A 135 1.52 5.65 18.75
N PRO A 136 1.60 4.77 19.76
CA PRO A 136 2.12 3.42 19.59
C PRO A 136 1.24 2.51 18.73
N LYS A 137 0.01 2.92 18.40
CA LYS A 137 -0.89 2.16 17.50
C LYS A 137 -0.60 2.45 16.03
N LEU A 138 0.09 3.55 15.74
CA LEU A 138 0.43 3.95 14.38
C LEU A 138 1.83 3.45 14.01
N SER A 139 2.04 3.16 12.73
CA SER A 139 3.37 2.77 12.26
C SER A 139 4.36 3.93 12.39
N ASP A 140 5.62 3.63 12.70
CA ASP A 140 6.64 4.67 12.84
C ASP A 140 6.83 5.44 11.51
N ARG A 141 6.74 4.72 10.39
CA ARG A 141 6.80 5.27 9.02
C ARG A 141 5.71 6.30 8.73
N ALA A 142 4.48 6.09 9.22
CA ALA A 142 3.39 7.04 9.01
C ALA A 142 3.54 8.30 9.87
N GLN A 143 4.14 8.18 11.05
CA GLN A 143 4.30 9.29 11.99
C GLN A 143 5.52 10.18 11.70
N ALA A 144 6.61 9.61 11.19
CA ALA A 144 7.86 10.34 10.91
C ALA A 144 7.68 11.58 10.01
N PRO A 145 7.00 11.53 8.84
CA PRO A 145 6.80 12.73 8.03
C PRO A 145 5.95 13.79 8.75
N ILE A 146 4.97 13.38 9.54
CA ILE A 146 4.11 14.28 10.31
C ILE A 146 4.90 15.03 11.39
N LEU A 147 5.72 14.31 12.14
CA LEU A 147 6.58 14.91 13.17
C LEU A 147 7.66 15.80 12.56
N LEU A 148 8.21 15.44 11.39
CA LEU A 148 9.15 16.27 10.66
C LEU A 148 8.49 17.58 10.19
N HIS A 149 7.30 17.50 9.59
CA HIS A 149 6.54 18.67 9.15
C HIS A 149 6.23 19.61 10.33
N ARG A 150 5.83 19.06 11.48
CA ARG A 150 5.63 19.83 12.71
C ARG A 150 6.88 20.64 13.10
N VAL A 151 8.06 20.03 13.09
CA VAL A 151 9.31 20.74 13.43
C VAL A 151 9.63 21.81 12.39
N GLN A 152 9.41 21.54 11.11
CA GLN A 152 9.61 22.51 10.03
C GLN A 152 8.68 23.73 10.16
N GLN A 153 7.49 23.55 10.74
CA GLN A 153 6.57 24.64 11.11
C GLN A 153 6.99 25.41 12.38
N GLY A 154 8.13 25.07 12.99
CA GLY A 154 8.65 25.75 14.18
C GLY A 154 8.10 25.21 15.50
N HIS A 155 7.43 24.06 15.48
CA HIS A 155 6.95 23.39 16.70
C HIS A 155 7.93 22.28 17.12
N PRO A 156 8.77 22.51 18.14
CA PRO A 156 9.78 21.53 18.54
C PRO A 156 9.14 20.25 19.11
N LEU A 157 9.91 19.16 19.06
CA LEU A 157 9.55 17.88 19.68
C LEU A 157 10.07 17.83 21.12
N GLU A 158 9.26 17.28 22.00
CA GLU A 158 9.71 16.94 23.35
C GLU A 158 10.40 15.58 23.32
N LEU A 159 11.71 15.55 23.62
CA LEU A 159 12.44 14.30 23.79
C LEU A 159 12.12 13.66 25.15
N ASN A 160 10.94 13.07 25.27
CA ASN A 160 10.64 12.11 26.33
C ASN A 160 11.14 10.69 25.95
N GLU A 161 10.95 9.72 26.84
CA GLU A 161 11.39 8.34 26.62
C GLU A 161 10.71 7.71 25.39
N GLY A 162 9.41 7.97 25.19
CA GLY A 162 8.65 7.48 24.04
C GLY A 162 9.17 8.02 22.71
N MET A 163 9.41 9.33 22.63
CA MET A 163 9.99 9.97 21.44
C MET A 163 11.40 9.46 21.15
N ARG A 164 12.25 9.29 22.17
CA ARG A 164 13.59 8.71 21.98
C ARG A 164 13.51 7.27 21.47
N ALA A 165 12.63 6.44 22.03
CA ALA A 165 12.44 5.07 21.57
C ALA A 165 11.95 5.02 20.10
N PHE A 166 11.01 5.89 19.74
CA PHE A 166 10.53 6.05 18.36
C PHE A 166 11.66 6.45 17.40
N LEU A 167 12.46 7.47 17.75
CA LEU A 167 13.56 7.94 16.91
C LEU A 167 14.63 6.86 16.72
N ARG A 168 14.94 6.08 17.76
CA ARG A 168 15.88 4.94 17.65
C ARG A 168 15.39 3.87 16.68
N ARG A 169 14.13 3.46 16.79
CA ARG A 169 13.55 2.48 15.87
C ARG A 169 13.54 3.01 14.43
N SER A 170 13.08 4.25 14.25
CA SER A 170 13.04 4.90 12.94
C SER A 170 14.43 5.06 12.32
N ALA A 171 15.44 5.39 13.12
CA ALA A 171 16.83 5.49 12.69
C ALA A 171 17.40 4.13 12.27
N SER A 172 17.16 3.09 13.07
CA SER A 172 17.53 1.71 12.72
C SER A 172 16.85 1.26 11.42
N ASP A 173 15.56 1.57 11.25
CA ASP A 173 14.82 1.26 10.02
C ASP A 173 15.35 1.99 8.79
N ALA A 174 16.01 3.14 8.98
CA ALA A 174 16.70 3.90 7.94
C ALA A 174 18.20 3.54 7.80
N GLY A 175 18.66 2.46 8.46
CA GLY A 175 20.05 2.01 8.38
C GLY A 175 21.06 2.94 9.07
N MET A 176 20.61 3.76 10.02
CA MET A 176 21.50 4.58 10.84
C MET A 176 22.12 3.73 11.95
N SER A 177 23.37 4.06 12.31
CA SER A 177 24.04 3.37 13.42
C SER A 177 23.52 3.84 14.78
N GLU A 178 23.64 3.00 15.81
CA GLU A 178 23.31 3.38 17.17
C GLU A 178 24.13 4.59 17.63
N ALA A 179 25.43 4.63 17.32
CA ALA A 179 26.31 5.74 17.68
C ALA A 179 25.87 7.07 17.03
N GLU A 180 25.57 7.06 15.73
CA GLU A 180 25.04 8.23 15.00
C GLU A 180 23.72 8.71 15.59
N THR A 181 22.86 7.77 15.99
CA THR A 181 21.55 8.04 16.57
C THR A 181 21.67 8.65 17.97
N GLU A 182 22.46 8.06 18.86
CA GLU A 182 22.64 8.57 20.22
C GLU A 182 23.33 9.94 20.24
N GLU A 183 24.28 10.19 19.32
CA GLU A 183 24.90 11.51 19.18
C GLU A 183 23.86 12.58 18.80
N ALA A 184 22.92 12.25 17.92
CA ALA A 184 21.84 13.15 17.55
C ALA A 184 20.82 13.34 18.68
N LEU A 185 20.54 12.31 19.48
CA LEU A 185 19.61 12.36 20.60
C LEU A 185 20.17 13.03 21.87
N ALA A 186 21.48 13.23 21.95
CA ALA A 186 22.14 13.91 23.07
C ALA A 186 21.73 15.39 23.20
N ILE A 187 21.30 16.01 22.09
CA ILE A 187 20.89 17.42 22.03
C ILE A 187 19.42 17.49 21.61
N PRO A 188 18.50 17.96 22.46
CA PRO A 188 17.07 18.02 22.16
C PRO A 188 16.73 18.74 20.85
N GLU A 189 17.46 19.81 20.54
CA GLU A 189 17.26 20.63 19.35
C GLU A 189 17.62 19.88 18.04
N ARG A 190 18.38 18.78 18.12
CA ARG A 190 18.76 17.96 16.95
C ARG A 190 17.73 16.89 16.58
N ALA A 191 16.66 16.71 17.37
CA ALA A 191 15.63 15.70 17.08
C ALA A 191 14.98 15.87 15.70
N GLY A 192 14.69 17.12 15.31
CA GLY A 192 14.17 17.43 13.97
C GLY A 192 15.17 17.14 12.86
N THR A 193 16.45 17.42 13.09
CA THR A 193 17.53 17.10 12.14
C THR A 193 17.65 15.60 11.94
N LEU A 194 17.59 14.81 13.03
CA LEU A 194 17.59 13.35 12.96
C LEU A 194 16.41 12.83 12.13
N LEU A 195 15.20 13.35 12.37
CA LEU A 195 14.03 13.01 11.54
C LEU A 195 14.23 13.35 10.07
N GLY A 196 14.80 14.51 9.77
CA GLY A 196 15.12 14.90 8.40
C GLY A 196 16.10 13.91 7.74
N GLN A 197 17.13 13.48 8.46
CA GLN A 197 18.10 12.49 7.98
C GLN A 197 17.47 11.11 7.75
N ILE A 198 16.62 10.65 8.69
CA ILE A 198 15.85 9.40 8.57
C ILE A 198 15.01 9.45 7.28
N MET A 199 14.21 10.51 7.10
CA MET A 199 13.34 10.64 5.95
C MET A 199 14.12 10.74 4.64
N GLN A 200 15.25 11.47 4.63
CA GLN A 200 16.11 11.56 3.46
C GLN A 200 16.67 10.19 3.04
N ARG A 201 17.21 9.42 3.99
CA ARG A 201 17.75 8.07 3.69
C ARG A 201 16.68 7.13 3.15
N LEU A 202 15.47 7.18 3.72
CA LEU A 202 14.35 6.36 3.25
C LEU A 202 13.90 6.74 1.84
N ARG A 203 13.92 8.03 1.50
CA ARG A 203 13.61 8.53 0.15
C ARG A 203 14.70 8.11 -0.85
N ASP A 204 15.96 8.37 -0.54
CA ASP A 204 17.09 8.00 -1.41
C ASP A 204 17.12 6.49 -1.70
N ALA A 205 16.81 5.66 -0.69
CA ALA A 205 16.74 4.22 -0.85
C ALA A 205 15.54 3.77 -1.71
N SER A 206 14.41 4.49 -1.62
CA SER A 206 13.27 4.27 -2.51
C SER A 206 13.59 4.61 -3.95
N ASP A 207 14.24 5.75 -4.20
CA ASP A 207 14.63 6.19 -5.55
C ASP A 207 15.66 5.23 -6.17
N ARG A 208 16.59 4.73 -5.36
CA ARG A 208 17.54 3.68 -5.77
C ARG A 208 16.84 2.38 -6.13
N LEU A 209 15.90 1.91 -5.30
CA LEU A 209 15.09 0.73 -5.59
C LEU A 209 14.39 0.89 -6.94
N GLU A 210 13.65 1.99 -7.14
CA GLU A 210 12.90 2.22 -8.37
C GLU A 210 13.82 2.20 -9.60
N SER A 211 14.93 2.92 -9.54
CA SER A 211 15.93 2.96 -10.61
C SER A 211 16.53 1.58 -10.90
N ALA A 212 16.86 0.83 -9.84
CA ALA A 212 17.44 -0.51 -9.97
C ALA A 212 16.45 -1.50 -10.57
N MET A 213 15.18 -1.47 -10.14
CA MET A 213 14.14 -2.35 -10.65
C MET A 213 13.83 -2.06 -12.12
N TYR A 214 13.70 -0.78 -12.49
CA TYR A 214 13.48 -0.39 -13.89
C TYR A 214 14.58 -0.94 -14.80
N ARG A 215 15.84 -0.71 -14.42
CA ARG A 215 16.99 -1.15 -15.19
C ARG A 215 17.15 -2.67 -15.23
N MET A 216 16.83 -3.36 -14.12
CA MET A 216 16.81 -4.82 -14.07
C MET A 216 15.79 -5.38 -15.08
N THR A 217 14.57 -4.82 -15.11
CA THR A 217 13.53 -5.25 -16.07
C THR A 217 13.94 -4.99 -17.51
N GLU A 218 14.53 -3.82 -17.83
CA GLU A 218 15.05 -3.55 -19.19
C GLU A 218 16.08 -4.59 -19.63
N LEU A 219 16.98 -5.00 -18.74
CA LEU A 219 18.00 -6.01 -19.03
C LEU A 219 17.38 -7.39 -19.23
N GLN A 220 16.39 -7.78 -18.42
CA GLN A 220 15.65 -9.02 -18.60
C GLN A 220 14.91 -9.06 -19.95
N ASP A 221 14.25 -7.96 -20.33
CA ASP A 221 13.54 -7.84 -21.60
C ASP A 221 14.49 -7.92 -22.81
N ALA A 222 15.74 -7.48 -22.64
CA ALA A 222 16.81 -7.63 -23.63
C ALA A 222 17.46 -9.03 -23.63
N GLY A 223 17.08 -9.92 -22.70
CA GLY A 223 17.69 -11.25 -22.51
C GLY A 223 19.02 -11.25 -21.74
N ASP A 224 19.47 -10.11 -21.23
CA ASP A 224 20.69 -9.96 -20.44
C ASP A 224 20.44 -10.24 -18.94
N VAL A 225 20.23 -11.52 -18.62
CA VAL A 225 19.96 -11.95 -17.24
C VAL A 225 21.16 -11.70 -16.32
N GLU A 226 22.40 -11.80 -16.81
CA GLU A 226 23.58 -11.53 -15.97
C GLU A 226 23.75 -10.04 -15.71
N GLY A 227 23.47 -9.18 -16.70
CA GLY A 227 23.36 -7.74 -16.48
C GLY A 227 22.31 -7.41 -15.42
N ALA A 228 21.14 -8.05 -15.47
CA ALA A 228 20.09 -7.88 -14.45
C ALA A 228 20.60 -8.30 -13.05
N ARG A 229 21.33 -9.40 -12.92
CA ARG A 229 21.95 -9.81 -11.64
C ARG A 229 22.97 -8.78 -11.16
N GLN A 230 23.83 -8.30 -12.07
CA GLN A 230 24.84 -7.31 -11.71
C GLN A 230 24.20 -6.00 -11.24
N GLN A 231 23.12 -5.56 -11.88
CA GLN A 231 22.35 -4.38 -11.46
C GLN A 231 21.85 -4.51 -10.01
N ILE A 232 21.36 -5.68 -9.61
CA ILE A 232 20.90 -5.92 -8.22
C ILE A 232 22.10 -5.99 -7.25
N ARG A 233 23.23 -6.59 -7.65
CA ARG A 233 24.46 -6.58 -6.84
C ARG A 233 25.00 -5.16 -6.62
N ASP A 234 24.97 -4.33 -7.64
CA ASP A 234 25.41 -2.93 -7.57
C ASP A 234 24.52 -2.12 -6.62
N TRP A 235 23.20 -2.32 -6.67
CA TRP A 235 22.27 -1.73 -5.70
C TRP A 235 22.55 -2.24 -4.28
N LEU A 236 22.72 -3.55 -4.09
CA LEU A 236 23.00 -4.15 -2.78
C LEU A 236 24.31 -3.63 -2.15
N ALA A 237 25.29 -3.25 -2.96
CA ALA A 237 26.57 -2.71 -2.51
C ALA A 237 26.44 -1.32 -1.86
N VAL A 238 25.44 -0.54 -2.26
CA VAL A 238 25.22 0.83 -1.76
C VAL A 238 24.03 0.96 -0.81
N GLU A 239 23.17 -0.07 -0.74
CA GLU A 239 21.96 -0.02 0.08
C GLU A 239 22.24 -0.29 1.57
N VAL A 240 21.89 0.68 2.39
CA VAL A 240 22.10 0.67 3.86
C VAL A 240 20.81 0.46 4.62
N VAL A 241 19.65 0.71 4.00
CA VAL A 241 18.34 0.59 4.63
C VAL A 241 17.93 -0.89 4.65
N PRO A 242 17.75 -1.51 5.84
CA PRO A 242 17.61 -2.97 5.96
C PRO A 242 16.51 -3.59 5.11
N ARG A 243 15.35 -2.94 5.00
CA ARG A 243 14.22 -3.47 4.21
C ARG A 243 14.52 -3.50 2.70
N PHE A 244 15.19 -2.48 2.19
CA PHE A 244 15.52 -2.36 0.78
C PHE A 244 16.66 -3.29 0.41
N ARG A 245 17.60 -3.46 1.34
CA ARG A 245 18.65 -4.48 1.25
C ARG A 245 18.06 -5.89 1.14
N ARG A 246 17.10 -6.24 2.00
CA ARG A 246 16.40 -7.53 1.93
C ARG A 246 15.67 -7.71 0.60
N ALA A 247 14.98 -6.67 0.11
CA ALA A 247 14.33 -6.73 -1.20
C ALA A 247 15.33 -7.00 -2.33
N ALA A 248 16.51 -6.38 -2.31
CA ALA A 248 17.58 -6.67 -3.27
C ALA A 248 18.07 -8.13 -3.17
N GLU A 249 18.26 -8.65 -1.95
CA GLU A 249 18.67 -10.05 -1.72
C GLU A 249 17.63 -11.06 -2.24
N GLU A 250 16.34 -10.79 -2.02
CA GLU A 250 15.22 -11.59 -2.54
C GLU A 250 15.17 -11.58 -4.07
N GLN A 251 15.34 -10.41 -4.70
CA GLN A 251 15.39 -10.28 -6.16
C GLN A 251 16.59 -10.99 -6.76
N LEU A 252 17.77 -10.88 -6.14
CA LEU A 252 18.96 -11.59 -6.61
C LEU A 252 18.77 -13.10 -6.54
N THR A 253 18.19 -13.60 -5.44
CA THR A 253 17.85 -15.02 -5.27
C THR A 253 16.90 -15.50 -6.37
N TYR A 254 15.90 -14.69 -6.72
CA TYR A 254 15.00 -14.99 -7.83
C TYR A 254 15.75 -15.08 -9.17
N LEU A 255 16.60 -14.10 -9.49
CA LEU A 255 17.38 -14.08 -10.73
C LEU A 255 18.38 -15.25 -10.83
N ASP A 256 18.96 -15.66 -9.71
CA ASP A 256 19.86 -16.83 -9.64
C ASP A 256 19.11 -18.15 -9.87
N SER A 257 17.80 -18.18 -9.62
CA SER A 257 16.97 -19.35 -9.91
C SER A 257 16.52 -19.46 -11.38
N LEU A 258 16.69 -18.39 -12.17
CA LEU A 258 16.31 -18.40 -13.58
C LEU A 258 17.33 -19.20 -14.42
N PRO A 259 16.87 -20.07 -15.33
CA PRO A 259 17.77 -20.81 -16.22
C PRO A 259 18.55 -19.83 -17.12
N PRO A 260 19.79 -20.16 -17.51
CA PRO A 260 20.54 -19.37 -18.47
C PRO A 260 19.76 -19.26 -19.79
N ALA A 261 19.85 -18.10 -20.45
CA ALA A 261 19.25 -17.89 -21.76
C ALA A 261 19.77 -18.96 -22.75
N PRO A 262 18.90 -19.48 -23.65
CA PRO A 262 19.29 -20.48 -24.65
C PRO A 262 20.31 -19.96 -25.67
#